data_AF-A0A4R7FKC1-F1
#
_entry.id   AF-A0A4R7FKC1-F1
#
_cell.length_a   1.000
_cell.length_b   1.000
_cell.length_c   1.000
_cell.angle_alpha   90.00
_cell.angle_beta   90.00
_cell.angle_gamma   90.00
#
_symmetry.space_group_name_H-M   'P 1'
#
loop_
_entity.id
_entity.type
_entity.pdbx_description
1 polymer ?
#
loop_
_entity_poly.entity_id
_entity_poly.type
_entity_poly.pdbx_seq_one_letter_code
_entity_poly.pdbx_strand_id
1 'polypeptide(L)'
;MLPIKTTVDDAVTVVNYLKTKPVGATLAEAKGVLDSRVLDGRKLTAYQTWGLVEVDGERYKLTERGRQLSRNASDPAQVFLQVVNGIPAYRAAIEWAYHQHFTEITVDELAANWHEHQHASLGTDNEASIKAAVTCFFNVANGAGLGRYVVGRGGAATRLEMAADVVKSVVEAGPSDPPWEDPAQEPVELPGAPSEPEPDLVVEEPVQPTGPAIPAAVSRASADGEAVRVFISHGKNMDVVEQVETILDVADIAWEVAVEEETAAIPVPDKVFGAMRNCNAGIICVSGEAVAGVDGQYTLNQNVLIEIGAAFVLYDRRVVLLWDKRVPVPSNLQGLYRCEFEGNELSWSAGMKLMKAIQGFKR
;
A
#
# COMPACT_ATOMS: atom_id res chain seq x y z
N MET A 1 0.36 -8.37 -13.09
CA MET A 1 0.53 -9.83 -13.26
C MET A 1 1.72 -10.28 -12.42
N LEU A 2 1.60 -11.36 -11.66
CA LEU A 2 2.70 -11.85 -10.84
C LEU A 2 3.82 -12.48 -11.69
N PRO A 3 5.10 -12.32 -11.30
CA PRO A 3 6.23 -12.97 -11.94
C PRO A 3 6.10 -14.50 -11.97
N ILE A 4 6.47 -15.10 -13.11
CA ILE A 4 6.48 -16.55 -13.32
C ILE A 4 7.84 -17.01 -13.82
N LYS A 5 8.18 -18.28 -13.57
CA LYS A 5 9.35 -18.97 -14.16
C LYS A 5 10.69 -18.24 -13.99
N THR A 6 10.86 -17.50 -12.90
CA THR A 6 12.08 -16.74 -12.59
C THR A 6 12.59 -17.16 -11.22
N THR A 7 13.90 -17.22 -11.04
CA THR A 7 14.53 -17.53 -9.75
C THR A 7 15.41 -16.39 -9.25
N VAL A 8 15.76 -16.44 -7.96
CA VAL A 8 16.74 -15.56 -7.35
C VAL A 8 18.12 -15.69 -7.99
N ASP A 9 18.51 -16.90 -8.42
CA ASP A 9 19.78 -17.14 -9.13
C ASP A 9 19.80 -16.47 -10.50
N ASP A 10 18.67 -16.51 -11.23
CA ASP A 10 18.51 -15.81 -12.50
C ASP A 10 18.70 -14.29 -12.28
N ALA A 11 18.05 -13.72 -11.26
CA ALA A 11 18.18 -12.31 -10.91
C ALA A 11 19.61 -11.93 -10.52
N VAL A 12 20.25 -12.72 -9.66
CA VAL A 12 21.66 -12.51 -9.26
C VAL A 12 22.58 -12.56 -10.48
N THR A 13 22.32 -13.47 -11.43
CA THR A 13 23.10 -13.57 -12.68
C THR A 13 22.97 -12.29 -13.51
N VAL A 14 21.76 -11.79 -13.74
CA VAL A 14 21.54 -10.54 -14.49
C VAL A 14 22.13 -9.34 -13.77
N VAL A 15 21.95 -9.27 -12.45
CA VAL A 15 22.48 -8.16 -11.65
C VAL A 15 24.00 -8.14 -11.67
N ASN A 16 24.66 -9.30 -11.57
CA ASN A 16 26.11 -9.41 -11.66
C ASN A 16 26.67 -9.04 -13.05
N TYR A 17 25.90 -9.22 -14.11
CA TYR A 17 26.27 -8.72 -15.42
C TYR A 17 26.11 -7.19 -15.50
N LEU A 18 24.94 -6.68 -15.14
CA LEU A 18 24.61 -5.25 -15.26
C LEU A 18 25.45 -4.37 -14.34
N LYS A 19 25.95 -4.87 -13.20
CA LYS A 19 26.87 -4.10 -12.33
C LYS A 19 28.16 -3.69 -13.04
N THR A 20 28.53 -4.40 -14.11
CA THR A 20 29.71 -4.08 -14.94
C THR A 20 29.40 -3.08 -16.06
N LYS A 21 28.15 -2.59 -16.15
CA LYS A 21 27.63 -1.76 -17.24
C LYS A 21 27.08 -0.44 -16.67
N PRO A 22 27.92 0.58 -16.47
CA PRO A 22 27.51 1.86 -15.84
C PRO A 22 26.35 2.56 -16.56
N VAL A 23 26.25 2.41 -17.88
CA VAL A 23 25.20 2.98 -18.73
C VAL A 23 24.10 1.97 -19.07
N GLY A 24 24.04 0.83 -18.36
CA GLY A 24 23.18 -0.30 -18.71
C GLY A 24 23.64 -1.06 -19.94
N ALA A 25 22.86 -2.08 -20.33
CA ALA A 25 23.12 -2.90 -21.51
C ALA A 25 21.83 -3.13 -22.31
N THR A 26 21.96 -3.19 -23.63
CA THR A 26 20.87 -3.62 -24.51
C THR A 26 20.65 -5.13 -24.41
N LEU A 27 19.48 -5.60 -24.84
CA LEU A 27 19.21 -7.04 -24.89
C LEU A 27 20.20 -7.79 -25.81
N ALA A 28 20.65 -7.17 -26.89
CA ALA A 28 21.63 -7.76 -27.81
C ALA A 28 23.01 -7.91 -27.14
N GLU A 29 23.47 -6.88 -26.43
CA GLU A 29 24.72 -6.92 -25.66
C GLU A 29 24.67 -7.99 -24.55
N ALA A 30 23.53 -8.11 -23.86
CA ALA A 30 23.34 -9.09 -22.81
C ALA A 30 23.35 -10.53 -23.35
N LYS A 31 22.68 -10.78 -24.49
CA LYS A 31 22.64 -12.10 -25.15
C LYS A 31 24.01 -12.58 -25.63
N GLY A 32 24.95 -11.67 -25.86
CA GLY A 32 26.33 -12.02 -26.19
C GLY A 32 27.13 -12.61 -25.03
N VAL A 33 26.64 -12.50 -23.79
CA VAL A 33 27.37 -12.91 -22.57
C VAL A 33 26.56 -13.87 -21.70
N LEU A 34 25.26 -13.65 -21.55
CA LEU A 34 24.38 -14.44 -20.68
C LEU A 34 23.61 -15.50 -21.46
N ASP A 35 23.23 -16.60 -20.79
CA ASP A 35 22.31 -17.60 -21.36
C ASP A 35 20.97 -16.93 -21.71
N SER A 36 20.49 -17.19 -22.93
CA SER A 36 19.25 -16.60 -23.44
C SER A 36 18.02 -16.91 -22.58
N ARG A 37 18.03 -18.01 -21.81
CA ARG A 37 16.97 -18.38 -20.86
C ARG A 37 16.87 -17.43 -19.67
N VAL A 38 17.96 -16.80 -19.26
CA VAL A 38 17.99 -15.81 -18.16
C VAL A 38 17.46 -14.45 -18.64
N LEU A 39 17.52 -14.22 -19.96
CA LEU A 39 17.06 -13.02 -20.65
C LEU A 39 15.70 -13.22 -21.35
N ASP A 40 14.97 -14.28 -20.99
CA ASP A 40 13.59 -14.48 -21.47
C ASP A 40 12.72 -13.30 -21.05
N GLY A 41 11.79 -12.89 -21.92
CA GLY A 41 10.95 -11.71 -21.69
C GLY A 41 10.19 -11.76 -20.36
N ARG A 42 9.73 -12.94 -19.94
CA ARG A 42 8.99 -13.10 -18.67
C ARG A 42 9.89 -12.85 -17.46
N LYS A 43 11.17 -13.25 -17.56
CA LYS A 43 12.16 -13.00 -16.50
C LYS A 43 12.59 -11.53 -16.46
N LEU A 44 12.74 -10.90 -17.63
CA LEU A 44 13.04 -9.46 -17.69
C LEU A 44 11.92 -8.63 -17.06
N THR A 45 10.65 -8.97 -17.31
CA THR A 45 9.52 -8.37 -16.61
C THR A 45 9.56 -8.68 -15.12
N ALA A 46 9.90 -9.91 -14.72
CA ALA A 46 10.04 -10.27 -13.31
C ALA A 46 11.08 -9.41 -12.58
N TYR A 47 12.27 -9.20 -13.16
CA TYR A 47 13.31 -8.36 -12.54
C TYR A 47 12.86 -6.90 -12.37
N GLN A 48 12.04 -6.39 -13.30
CA GLN A 48 11.43 -5.07 -13.20
C GLN A 48 10.36 -5.04 -12.10
N THR A 49 9.48 -6.03 -12.04
CA THR A 49 8.48 -6.15 -10.96
C THR A 49 9.13 -6.30 -9.59
N TRP A 50 10.28 -6.98 -9.51
CA TRP A 50 11.09 -7.06 -8.28
C TRP A 50 11.89 -5.78 -8.02
N GLY A 51 11.77 -4.77 -8.87
CA GLY A 51 12.45 -3.49 -8.75
C GLY A 51 13.97 -3.61 -8.75
N LEU A 52 14.55 -4.66 -9.38
CA LEU A 52 16.00 -4.87 -9.48
C LEU A 52 16.59 -4.22 -10.74
N VAL A 53 15.79 -4.14 -11.78
CA VAL A 53 16.17 -3.65 -13.11
C VAL A 53 15.12 -2.65 -13.58
N GLU A 54 15.55 -1.58 -14.22
CA GLU A 54 14.70 -0.63 -14.93
C GLU A 54 15.10 -0.55 -16.40
N VAL A 55 14.20 -0.06 -17.24
CA VAL A 55 14.43 0.14 -18.67
C VAL A 55 14.54 1.63 -18.94
N ASP A 56 15.67 2.04 -19.50
CA ASP A 56 15.91 3.41 -19.98
C ASP A 56 16.16 3.36 -21.49
N GLY A 57 15.13 3.71 -22.26
CA GLY A 57 15.09 3.50 -23.72
C GLY A 57 15.22 2.02 -24.06
N GLU A 58 16.31 1.64 -24.74
CA GLU A 58 16.59 0.24 -25.12
C GLU A 58 17.53 -0.48 -24.13
N ARG A 59 17.93 0.19 -23.04
CA ARG A 59 18.95 -0.29 -22.11
C ARG A 59 18.34 -0.69 -20.78
N TYR A 60 18.75 -1.87 -20.32
CA TYR A 60 18.45 -2.34 -18.97
C TYR A 60 19.51 -1.81 -18.00
N LYS A 61 19.07 -1.19 -16.91
CA LYS A 61 19.92 -0.62 -15.86
C LYS A 61 19.56 -1.21 -14.49
N LEU A 62 20.53 -1.22 -13.58
CA LEU A 62 20.25 -1.55 -12.18
C LEU A 62 19.57 -0.39 -11.49
N THR A 63 18.46 -0.66 -10.81
CA THR A 63 17.87 0.24 -9.82
C THR A 63 18.77 0.32 -8.58
N GLU A 64 18.39 1.13 -7.58
CA GLU A 64 19.10 1.12 -6.30
C GLU A 64 19.04 -0.25 -5.60
N ARG A 65 17.88 -0.91 -5.60
CA ARG A 65 17.72 -2.26 -5.05
C ARG A 65 18.58 -3.28 -5.80
N GLY A 66 18.65 -3.19 -7.13
CA GLY A 66 19.55 -4.03 -7.93
C GLY A 66 21.03 -3.79 -7.62
N ARG A 67 21.42 -2.53 -7.43
CA ARG A 67 22.79 -2.18 -6.99
C ARG A 67 23.09 -2.71 -5.61
N GLN A 68 22.15 -2.66 -4.67
CA GLN A 68 22.31 -3.27 -3.35
C GLN A 68 22.56 -4.78 -3.46
N LEU A 69 21.79 -5.51 -4.27
CA LEU A 69 22.01 -6.94 -4.51
C LEU A 69 23.38 -7.25 -5.12
N SER A 70 23.94 -6.32 -5.92
CA SER A 70 25.24 -6.52 -6.58
C SER A 70 26.45 -6.37 -5.66
N ARG A 71 26.29 -5.75 -4.49
CA ARG A 71 27.39 -5.45 -3.55
C ARG A 71 27.69 -6.66 -2.68
N ASN A 72 28.96 -7.05 -2.61
CA ASN A 72 29.41 -8.21 -1.82
C ASN A 72 29.15 -8.08 -0.30
N ALA A 73 28.96 -6.85 0.22
CA ALA A 73 28.69 -6.59 1.63
C ALA A 73 27.20 -6.60 1.98
N SER A 74 26.31 -6.62 0.98
CA SER A 74 24.87 -6.68 1.20
C SER A 74 24.45 -8.11 1.49
N ASP A 75 23.48 -8.28 2.39
CA ASP A 75 22.79 -9.56 2.57
C ASP A 75 21.74 -9.73 1.46
N PRO A 76 21.90 -10.67 0.51
CA PRO A 76 20.92 -10.91 -0.55
C PRO A 76 19.52 -11.25 0.01
N ALA A 77 19.46 -11.88 1.18
CA ALA A 77 18.20 -12.24 1.81
C ALA A 77 17.36 -11.01 2.16
N GLN A 78 18.00 -9.93 2.64
CA GLN A 78 17.30 -8.67 2.92
C GLN A 78 16.75 -8.03 1.65
N VAL A 79 17.46 -8.12 0.52
CA VAL A 79 16.95 -7.58 -0.75
C VAL A 79 15.72 -8.35 -1.23
N PHE A 80 15.75 -9.68 -1.17
CA PHE A 80 14.57 -10.48 -1.53
C PHE A 80 13.43 -10.34 -0.53
N LEU A 81 13.71 -10.08 0.74
CA LEU A 81 12.69 -9.73 1.73
C LEU A 81 11.98 -8.43 1.36
N GLN A 82 12.70 -7.41 0.88
CA GLN A 82 12.08 -6.19 0.34
C GLN A 82 11.19 -6.48 -0.87
N VAL A 83 11.57 -7.43 -1.75
CA VAL A 83 10.72 -7.88 -2.87
C VAL A 83 9.43 -8.51 -2.35
N VAL A 84 9.51 -9.38 -1.35
CA VAL A 84 8.34 -10.01 -0.72
C VAL A 84 7.41 -8.96 -0.10
N ASN A 85 7.98 -7.98 0.62
CA ASN A 85 7.20 -6.92 1.25
C ASN A 85 6.59 -5.93 0.24
N GLY A 86 7.25 -5.69 -0.89
CA GLY A 86 6.79 -4.74 -1.91
C GLY A 86 5.70 -5.28 -2.85
N ILE A 87 5.48 -6.59 -2.89
CA ILE A 87 4.45 -7.20 -3.74
C ILE A 87 3.28 -7.65 -2.86
N PRO A 88 2.07 -7.03 -2.97
CA PRO A 88 0.95 -7.29 -2.07
C PRO A 88 0.59 -8.78 -1.94
N ALA A 89 0.53 -9.51 -3.06
CA ALA A 89 0.22 -10.94 -3.03
C ALA A 89 1.29 -11.79 -2.33
N TYR A 90 2.56 -11.38 -2.39
CA TYR A 90 3.67 -12.09 -1.73
C TYR A 90 3.63 -11.82 -0.22
N ARG A 91 3.43 -10.57 0.18
CA ARG A 91 3.25 -10.19 1.58
C ARG A 91 2.04 -10.89 2.20
N ALA A 92 0.90 -10.83 1.54
CA ALA A 92 -0.33 -11.48 1.99
C ALA A 92 -0.16 -13.00 2.16
N ALA A 93 0.61 -13.67 1.31
CA ALA A 93 0.89 -15.10 1.45
C ALA A 93 1.67 -15.42 2.75
N ILE A 94 2.64 -14.59 3.11
CA ILE A 94 3.42 -14.75 4.34
C ILE A 94 2.57 -14.46 5.58
N GLU A 95 1.77 -13.40 5.55
CA GLU A 95 0.84 -13.05 6.64
C GLU A 95 -0.22 -14.14 6.84
N TRP A 96 -0.78 -14.64 5.75
CA TRP A 96 -1.74 -15.74 5.78
C TRP A 96 -1.12 -16.99 6.42
N ALA A 97 0.08 -17.40 5.98
CA ALA A 97 0.78 -18.54 6.56
C ALA A 97 1.06 -18.36 8.06
N TYR A 98 1.44 -17.14 8.48
CA TYR A 98 1.66 -16.82 9.89
C TYR A 98 0.39 -16.94 10.74
N HIS A 99 -0.70 -16.30 10.30
CA HIS A 99 -1.95 -16.25 11.05
C HIS A 99 -2.69 -17.60 11.08
N GLN A 100 -2.52 -18.43 10.06
CA GLN A 100 -3.05 -19.80 10.04
C GLN A 100 -2.11 -20.82 10.69
N HIS A 101 -0.97 -20.37 11.24
CA HIS A 101 0.04 -21.22 11.88
C HIS A 101 0.55 -22.35 10.99
N PHE A 102 0.74 -22.07 9.70
CA PHE A 102 1.27 -23.05 8.76
C PHE A 102 2.76 -23.33 9.04
N THR A 103 3.08 -24.62 9.12
CA THR A 103 4.47 -25.10 9.15
C THR A 103 5.02 -25.33 7.74
N GLU A 104 4.13 -25.64 6.80
CA GLU A 104 4.41 -25.68 5.37
C GLU A 104 3.17 -25.24 4.58
N ILE A 105 3.40 -24.77 3.35
CA ILE A 105 2.35 -24.35 2.42
C ILE A 105 2.65 -24.93 1.05
N THR A 106 1.68 -25.62 0.45
CA THR A 106 1.84 -26.24 -0.86
C THR A 106 1.52 -25.28 -2.00
N VAL A 107 1.98 -25.62 -3.21
CA VAL A 107 1.65 -24.86 -4.42
C VAL A 107 0.14 -24.78 -4.66
N ASP A 108 -0.58 -25.88 -4.44
CA ASP A 108 -2.01 -25.94 -4.72
C ASP A 108 -2.82 -25.11 -3.71
N GLU A 109 -2.47 -25.15 -2.42
CA GLU A 109 -3.13 -24.35 -1.37
C GLU A 109 -2.96 -22.84 -1.62
N LEU A 110 -1.73 -22.40 -1.91
CA LEU A 110 -1.50 -20.98 -2.16
C LEU A 110 -2.10 -20.53 -3.50
N ALA A 111 -2.09 -21.38 -4.52
CA ALA A 111 -2.72 -21.07 -5.80
C ALA A 111 -4.23 -20.86 -5.65
N ALA A 112 -4.91 -21.70 -4.86
CA ALA A 112 -6.32 -21.54 -4.54
C ALA A 112 -6.58 -20.23 -3.78
N ASN A 113 -5.79 -19.97 -2.73
CA ASN A 113 -5.92 -18.73 -1.95
C ASN A 113 -5.72 -17.47 -2.82
N TRP A 114 -4.71 -17.46 -3.70
CA TRP A 114 -4.48 -16.33 -4.59
C TRP A 114 -5.57 -16.17 -5.64
N HIS A 115 -6.12 -17.27 -6.16
CA HIS A 115 -7.22 -17.20 -7.10
C HIS A 115 -8.47 -16.56 -6.46
N GLU A 116 -8.76 -16.87 -5.20
CA GLU A 116 -9.92 -16.36 -4.47
C GLU A 116 -9.73 -14.92 -3.96
N HIS A 117 -8.54 -14.58 -3.46
CA HIS A 117 -8.31 -13.34 -2.70
C HIS A 117 -7.36 -12.34 -3.38
N GLN A 118 -6.62 -12.76 -4.42
CA GLN A 118 -5.58 -11.96 -5.09
C GLN A 118 -5.72 -11.95 -6.61
N HIS A 119 -6.95 -12.11 -7.12
CA HIS A 119 -7.27 -12.20 -8.55
C HIS A 119 -6.67 -11.04 -9.38
N ALA A 120 -6.80 -9.80 -8.88
CA ALA A 120 -6.26 -8.62 -9.53
C ALA A 120 -4.72 -8.66 -9.70
N SER A 121 -4.00 -9.23 -8.72
CA SER A 121 -2.54 -9.37 -8.77
C SER A 121 -2.10 -10.44 -9.78
N LEU A 122 -2.86 -11.53 -9.88
CA LEU A 122 -2.59 -12.64 -10.80
C LEU A 122 -2.65 -12.19 -12.25
N GLY A 123 -3.70 -11.47 -12.65
CA GLY A 123 -3.90 -11.05 -14.05
C GLY A 123 -4.11 -12.21 -15.02
N THR A 124 -4.49 -13.40 -14.52
CA THR A 124 -4.78 -14.59 -15.31
C THR A 124 -5.62 -15.59 -14.50
N ASP A 125 -6.52 -16.29 -15.18
CA ASP A 125 -7.30 -17.42 -14.63
C ASP A 125 -6.69 -18.78 -15.00
N ASN A 126 -5.54 -18.79 -15.68
CA ASN A 126 -4.90 -20.03 -16.11
C ASN A 126 -4.19 -20.71 -14.93
N GLU A 127 -4.71 -21.85 -14.48
CA GLU A 127 -4.19 -22.61 -13.34
C GLU A 127 -2.67 -22.86 -13.42
N ALA A 128 -2.15 -23.27 -14.59
CA ALA A 128 -0.72 -23.53 -14.76
C ALA A 128 0.14 -22.27 -14.57
N SER A 129 -0.37 -21.09 -14.95
CA SER A 129 0.31 -19.80 -14.77
C SER A 129 0.26 -19.34 -13.32
N ILE A 130 -0.86 -19.57 -12.62
CA ILE A 130 -0.99 -19.29 -11.18
C ILE A 130 0.00 -20.15 -10.38
N LYS A 131 0.05 -21.46 -10.64
CA LYS A 131 1.03 -22.36 -10.01
C LYS A 131 2.49 -21.98 -10.34
N ALA A 132 2.74 -21.51 -11.56
CA ALA A 132 4.06 -20.97 -11.93
C ALA A 132 4.42 -19.67 -11.18
N ALA A 133 3.43 -18.84 -10.81
CA ALA A 133 3.65 -17.66 -9.98
C ALA A 133 3.93 -18.04 -8.53
N VAL A 134 3.22 -19.04 -8.00
CA VAL A 134 3.45 -19.55 -6.63
C VAL A 134 4.86 -20.13 -6.49
N THR A 135 5.29 -20.96 -7.44
CA THR A 135 6.66 -21.51 -7.42
C THR A 135 7.75 -20.43 -7.57
N CYS A 136 7.47 -19.37 -8.33
CA CYS A 136 8.33 -18.19 -8.42
C CYS A 136 8.44 -17.50 -7.05
N PHE A 137 7.31 -17.27 -6.38
CA PHE A 137 7.26 -16.73 -5.02
C PHE A 137 8.00 -17.62 -4.01
N PHE A 138 7.80 -18.93 -4.00
CA PHE A 138 8.53 -19.83 -3.09
C PHE A 138 10.04 -19.73 -3.28
N ASN A 139 10.50 -19.55 -4.51
CA ASN A 139 11.92 -19.32 -4.78
C ASN A 139 12.41 -17.99 -4.17
N VAL A 140 11.65 -16.91 -4.31
CA VAL A 140 11.95 -15.61 -3.69
C VAL A 140 11.89 -15.67 -2.17
N ALA A 141 10.87 -16.30 -1.58
CA ALA A 141 10.71 -16.46 -0.14
C ALA A 141 11.87 -17.28 0.47
N ASN A 142 12.31 -18.32 -0.23
CA ASN A 142 13.51 -19.09 0.13
C ASN A 142 14.77 -18.23 0.05
N GLY A 143 14.94 -17.43 -1.01
CA GLY A 143 16.04 -16.48 -1.13
C GLY A 143 16.03 -15.39 -0.05
N ALA A 144 14.84 -15.02 0.45
CA ALA A 144 14.64 -14.07 1.53
C ALA A 144 14.84 -14.67 2.93
N GLY A 145 15.08 -15.98 3.05
CA GLY A 145 15.24 -16.67 4.33
C GLY A 145 13.93 -16.89 5.11
N LEU A 146 12.76 -16.74 4.46
CA LEU A 146 11.44 -16.92 5.09
C LEU A 146 11.05 -18.40 5.24
N GLY A 147 11.79 -19.29 4.60
CA GLY A 147 11.52 -20.73 4.63
C GLY A 147 12.42 -21.49 3.67
N ARG A 148 12.18 -22.80 3.57
CA ARG A 148 12.87 -23.71 2.66
C ARG A 148 11.95 -24.13 1.53
N TYR A 149 12.29 -23.78 0.29
CA TYR A 149 11.55 -24.23 -0.88
C TYR A 149 11.90 -25.68 -1.24
N VAL A 150 10.89 -26.57 -1.23
CA VAL A 150 11.05 -28.00 -1.50
C VAL A 150 10.26 -28.39 -2.75
N VAL A 151 10.99 -28.86 -3.77
CA VAL A 151 10.38 -29.40 -5.00
C VAL A 151 9.97 -30.84 -4.78
N GLY A 152 8.66 -31.10 -4.93
CA GLY A 152 8.08 -32.43 -4.77
C GLY A 152 8.61 -33.44 -5.79
N ARG A 153 8.90 -34.67 -5.34
CA ARG A 153 9.28 -35.81 -6.20
C ARG A 153 8.53 -37.06 -5.74
N GLY A 154 8.22 -37.97 -6.65
CA GLY A 154 7.58 -39.25 -6.31
C GLY A 154 6.18 -39.12 -5.69
N GLY A 155 5.41 -38.11 -6.09
CA GLY A 155 4.06 -37.86 -5.57
C GLY A 155 4.00 -36.91 -4.37
N ALA A 156 5.15 -36.52 -3.79
CA ALA A 156 5.17 -35.46 -2.78
C ALA A 156 4.82 -34.10 -3.39
N ALA A 157 4.10 -33.26 -2.63
CA ALA A 157 3.75 -31.91 -3.05
C ALA A 157 4.98 -30.98 -3.02
N THR A 158 5.01 -30.07 -3.99
CA THR A 158 5.93 -28.92 -4.00
C THR A 158 5.43 -27.88 -2.99
N ARG A 159 6.30 -27.43 -2.09
CA ARG A 159 5.91 -26.63 -0.92
C ARG A 159 7.00 -25.71 -0.42
N LEU A 160 6.63 -24.73 0.39
CA LEU A 160 7.52 -23.90 1.18
C LEU A 160 7.37 -24.31 2.66
N GLU A 161 8.45 -24.79 3.26
CA GLU A 161 8.49 -25.07 4.70
C GLU A 161 8.88 -23.79 5.44
N MET A 162 8.03 -23.31 6.35
CA MET A 162 8.13 -21.97 6.92
C MET A 162 9.21 -21.90 8.00
N ALA A 163 10.04 -20.85 7.98
CA ALA A 163 10.93 -20.52 9.09
C ALA A 163 10.15 -19.69 10.12
N ALA A 164 9.41 -20.36 11.01
CA ALA A 164 8.41 -19.75 11.90
C ALA A 164 8.91 -18.50 12.65
N ASP A 165 10.12 -18.55 13.23
CA ASP A 165 10.69 -17.43 13.99
C ASP A 165 10.98 -16.22 13.09
N VAL A 166 11.50 -16.45 11.88
CA VAL A 166 11.80 -15.39 10.91
C VAL A 166 10.50 -14.78 10.40
N VAL A 167 9.55 -15.61 10.00
CA VAL A 167 8.23 -15.19 9.53
C VAL A 167 7.52 -14.34 10.59
N LYS A 168 7.52 -14.81 11.85
CA LYS A 168 6.97 -14.06 12.97
C LYS A 168 7.62 -12.68 13.09
N SER A 169 8.95 -12.62 13.08
CA SER A 169 9.68 -11.35 13.19
C SER A 169 9.33 -10.37 12.06
N VAL A 170 9.16 -10.87 10.83
CA VAL A 170 8.84 -10.08 9.64
C VAL A 170 7.38 -9.60 9.64
N VAL A 171 6.45 -10.41 10.13
CA VAL A 171 5.04 -10.02 10.24
C VAL A 171 4.84 -9.03 11.38
N GLU A 172 5.42 -9.30 12.55
CA GLU A 172 5.31 -8.44 13.74
C GLU A 172 6.06 -7.10 13.62
N ALA A 173 7.15 -7.06 12.85
CA ALA A 173 7.84 -5.80 12.54
C ALA A 173 6.97 -4.84 11.70
N GLY A 174 5.87 -5.33 11.12
CA GLY A 174 5.04 -4.58 10.19
C GLY A 174 5.73 -4.36 8.84
N PRO A 175 5.08 -3.66 7.90
CA PRO A 175 5.75 -3.23 6.68
C PRO A 175 6.90 -2.30 7.04
N SER A 176 8.13 -2.73 6.77
CA SER A 176 9.28 -1.85 6.78
C SER A 176 9.24 -0.97 5.51
N ASP A 177 8.87 0.30 5.63
CA ASP A 177 9.17 1.32 4.60
C ASP A 177 10.71 1.35 4.38
N PRO A 178 11.28 1.44 3.15
CA PRO A 178 11.24 2.69 2.34
C PRO A 178 11.43 2.49 0.80
N PRO A 179 11.77 3.54 0.03
CA PRO A 179 10.93 4.20 -0.97
C PRO A 179 10.87 3.48 -2.33
N TRP A 180 9.69 3.35 -2.90
CA TRP A 180 9.54 3.27 -4.35
C TRP A 180 8.37 4.16 -4.69
N GLU A 181 8.70 5.37 -5.17
CA GLU A 181 7.78 6.16 -5.98
C GLU A 181 7.22 5.23 -7.05
N ASP A 182 5.90 5.16 -7.14
CA ASP A 182 5.27 4.68 -8.36
C ASP A 182 5.92 5.47 -9.51
N PRO A 183 6.49 4.81 -10.54
CA PRO A 183 6.80 5.55 -11.75
C PRO A 183 5.48 6.16 -12.18
N ALA A 184 5.42 7.50 -12.10
CA ALA A 184 4.29 8.29 -12.54
C ALA A 184 3.84 7.68 -13.88
N GLN A 185 2.61 7.18 -13.91
CA GLN A 185 1.99 6.83 -15.17
C GLN A 185 1.88 8.14 -15.94
N GLU A 186 2.88 8.42 -16.78
CA GLU A 186 2.72 9.40 -17.84
C GLU A 186 1.50 8.95 -18.65
N PRO A 187 0.49 9.81 -18.83
CA PRO A 187 -0.64 9.49 -19.68
C PRO A 187 -0.10 9.15 -21.07
N VAL A 188 -0.37 7.94 -21.54
CA VAL A 188 -0.07 7.53 -22.91
C VAL A 188 -0.92 8.39 -23.84
N GLU A 189 -0.31 9.41 -24.45
CA GLU A 189 -0.91 10.11 -25.58
C GLU A 189 -1.05 9.12 -26.76
N LEU A 190 -2.30 8.78 -27.08
CA LEU A 190 -2.63 8.02 -28.28
C LEU A 190 -2.40 8.91 -29.52
N PRO A 191 -1.61 8.47 -30.52
CA PRO A 191 -1.37 9.27 -31.71
C PRO A 191 -2.53 9.16 -32.72
N GLY A 192 -3.11 10.32 -33.04
CA GLY A 192 -3.58 10.69 -34.37
C GLY A 192 -4.73 9.90 -34.99
N ALA A 193 -5.93 10.48 -34.96
CA ALA A 193 -6.94 10.27 -36.00
C ALA A 193 -7.23 11.59 -36.74
N PRO A 194 -7.45 11.57 -38.06
CA PRO A 194 -7.42 12.77 -38.90
C PRO A 194 -8.69 13.62 -38.76
N SER A 195 -8.47 14.93 -38.81
CA SER A 195 -9.46 16.00 -38.92
C SER A 195 -10.29 15.92 -40.20
N GLU A 196 -11.62 15.97 -40.06
CA GLU A 196 -12.56 16.40 -41.11
C GLU A 196 -13.17 17.77 -40.76
N PRO A 197 -13.54 18.59 -41.78
CA PRO A 197 -13.67 20.03 -41.64
C PRO A 197 -15.06 20.47 -41.16
N GLU A 198 -15.08 21.49 -40.29
CA GLU A 198 -16.30 22.19 -39.88
C GLU A 198 -16.83 23.12 -41.00
N PRO A 199 -18.16 23.28 -41.16
CA PRO A 199 -18.72 24.36 -41.93
C PRO A 199 -18.90 25.64 -41.08
N ASP A 200 -18.49 26.76 -41.67
CA ASP A 200 -18.68 28.13 -41.19
C ASP A 200 -20.11 28.43 -40.72
N LEU A 201 -20.27 28.83 -39.45
CA LEU A 201 -21.41 29.65 -39.01
C LEU A 201 -20.97 30.70 -37.97
N VAL A 202 -20.87 31.92 -38.48
CA VAL A 202 -21.29 33.22 -37.92
C VAL A 202 -20.88 33.55 -36.47
N VAL A 203 -20.02 34.57 -36.38
CA VAL A 203 -19.60 35.28 -35.16
C VAL A 203 -20.78 35.99 -34.50
N GLU A 204 -21.22 35.49 -33.35
CA GLU A 204 -21.86 36.30 -32.31
C GLU A 204 -20.95 36.28 -31.08
N GLU A 205 -20.59 37.46 -30.57
CA GLU A 205 -19.86 37.65 -29.32
C GLU A 205 -20.65 37.05 -28.13
N PRO A 206 -20.04 36.17 -27.32
CA PRO A 206 -20.58 35.83 -26.02
C PRO A 206 -19.73 36.45 -24.91
N VAL A 207 -20.45 37.19 -24.07
CA VAL A 207 -20.14 37.58 -22.69
C VAL A 207 -19.35 36.49 -21.96
N GLN A 208 -18.22 36.88 -21.37
CA GLN A 208 -17.38 36.02 -20.53
C GLN A 208 -18.18 35.40 -19.37
N PRO A 209 -18.22 34.07 -19.23
CA PRO A 209 -18.44 33.43 -17.95
C PRO A 209 -17.06 33.29 -17.26
N THR A 210 -16.89 34.01 -16.16
CA THR A 210 -15.81 33.78 -15.18
C THR A 210 -15.98 32.38 -14.58
N GLY A 211 -15.33 31.38 -15.18
CA GLY A 211 -15.11 30.08 -14.56
C GLY A 211 -14.02 30.20 -13.47
N PRO A 212 -14.17 29.49 -12.33
CA PRO A 212 -13.23 29.59 -11.23
C PRO A 212 -11.86 29.05 -11.65
N ALA A 213 -10.84 29.88 -11.45
CA ALA A 213 -9.46 29.47 -11.55
C ALA A 213 -9.22 28.30 -10.60
N ILE A 214 -8.79 27.16 -11.14
CA ILE A 214 -8.22 26.07 -10.36
C ILE A 214 -6.96 26.65 -9.70
N PRO A 215 -6.88 26.78 -8.37
CA PRO A 215 -5.67 27.24 -7.74
C PRO A 215 -4.61 26.16 -7.91
N ALA A 216 -3.46 26.56 -8.42
CA ALA A 216 -2.23 25.80 -8.38
C ALA A 216 -2.05 25.16 -6.99
N ALA A 217 -1.62 23.89 -6.99
CA ALA A 217 -1.25 23.15 -5.80
C ALA A 217 -0.36 24.02 -4.90
N VAL A 218 -0.93 24.50 -3.80
CA VAL A 218 -0.19 25.22 -2.78
C VAL A 218 0.55 24.15 -1.99
N SER A 219 1.79 23.89 -2.40
CA SER A 219 2.80 23.36 -1.49
C SER A 219 2.88 24.35 -0.32
N ARG A 220 2.24 24.01 0.81
CA ARG A 220 2.56 24.62 2.09
C ARG A 220 3.84 23.99 2.58
N ALA A 221 4.96 24.53 2.09
CA ALA A 221 6.19 24.48 2.85
C ALA A 221 5.88 25.01 4.25
N SER A 222 6.23 24.21 5.26
CA SER A 222 6.07 24.49 6.68
C SER A 222 6.63 25.87 7.00
N ALA A 223 5.75 26.85 7.22
CA ALA A 223 6.12 28.08 7.88
C ALA A 223 6.22 27.79 9.38
N ASP A 224 7.35 28.13 9.97
CA ASP A 224 7.62 28.04 11.40
C ASP A 224 6.45 28.60 12.24
N GLY A 225 5.95 27.77 13.17
CA GLY A 225 5.22 28.23 14.36
C GLY A 225 3.68 28.19 14.33
N GLU A 226 3.03 27.61 13.31
CA GLU A 226 1.57 27.47 13.34
C GLU A 226 1.13 26.46 14.41
N ALA A 227 0.33 26.90 15.39
CA ALA A 227 -0.12 26.05 16.48
C ALA A 227 -0.90 24.84 15.96
N VAL A 228 -0.64 23.66 16.53
CA VAL A 228 -1.35 22.44 16.16
C VAL A 228 -2.85 22.62 16.43
N ARG A 229 -3.65 22.36 15.41
CA ARG A 229 -5.11 22.36 15.48
C ARG A 229 -5.64 21.04 14.95
N VAL A 230 -6.34 20.32 15.81
CA VAL A 230 -6.78 18.94 15.56
C VAL A 230 -8.22 18.92 15.10
N PHE A 231 -8.43 18.34 13.93
CA PHE A 231 -9.75 17.99 13.44
C PHE A 231 -10.25 16.72 14.12
N ILE A 232 -11.51 16.70 14.54
CA ILE A 232 -12.16 15.52 15.12
C ILE A 232 -13.34 15.14 14.24
N SER A 233 -13.29 13.97 13.61
CA SER A 233 -14.44 13.32 12.97
C SER A 233 -15.01 12.25 13.88
N HIS A 234 -16.33 12.05 13.82
CA HIS A 234 -17.03 11.07 14.63
C HIS A 234 -18.29 10.55 13.94
N GLY A 235 -18.67 9.30 14.27
CA GLY A 235 -20.01 8.78 14.03
C GLY A 235 -20.98 9.18 15.15
N LYS A 236 -21.95 8.33 15.49
CA LYS A 236 -23.01 8.68 16.48
C LYS A 236 -22.56 8.72 17.95
N ASN A 237 -21.34 8.29 18.27
CA ASN A 237 -20.85 8.15 19.64
C ASN A 237 -20.17 9.44 20.15
N MET A 238 -20.94 10.32 20.77
CA MET A 238 -20.44 11.59 21.34
C MET A 238 -19.65 11.41 22.64
N ASP A 239 -19.91 10.35 23.41
CA ASP A 239 -19.24 10.12 24.71
C ASP A 239 -17.71 9.99 24.55
N VAL A 240 -17.28 9.33 23.46
CA VAL A 240 -15.86 9.20 23.11
C VAL A 240 -15.27 10.53 22.64
N VAL A 241 -16.06 11.35 21.91
CA VAL A 241 -15.63 12.68 21.44
C VAL A 241 -15.36 13.60 22.62
N GLU A 242 -16.26 13.65 23.62
CA GLU A 242 -16.09 14.46 24.84
C GLU A 242 -14.80 14.08 25.61
N GLN A 243 -14.47 12.79 25.65
CA GLN A 243 -13.21 12.32 26.25
C GLN A 243 -11.98 12.76 25.45
N VAL A 244 -12.06 12.80 24.12
CA VAL A 244 -10.99 13.30 23.24
C VAL A 244 -10.80 14.80 23.43
N GLU A 245 -11.88 15.57 23.47
CA GLU A 245 -11.87 17.02 23.75
C GLU A 245 -11.16 17.29 25.09
N THR A 246 -11.54 16.56 26.14
CA THR A 246 -10.89 16.67 27.46
C THR A 246 -9.38 16.42 27.39
N ILE A 247 -8.94 15.41 26.62
CA ILE A 247 -7.51 15.09 26.45
C ILE A 247 -6.78 16.22 25.70
N LEU A 248 -7.41 16.80 24.67
CA LEU A 248 -6.85 17.91 23.89
C LEU A 248 -6.77 19.21 24.70
N ASP A 249 -7.78 19.49 25.52
CA ASP A 249 -7.79 20.63 26.44
C ASP A 249 -6.68 20.51 27.49
N VAL A 250 -6.51 19.32 28.08
CA VAL A 250 -5.38 19.04 29.00
C VAL A 250 -4.02 19.19 28.30
N ALA A 251 -3.96 18.89 27.00
CA ALA A 251 -2.75 19.02 26.20
C ALA A 251 -2.51 20.44 25.67
N ASP A 252 -3.43 21.39 25.91
CA ASP A 252 -3.42 22.76 25.36
C ASP A 252 -3.24 22.73 23.84
N ILE A 253 -4.18 22.08 23.14
CA ILE A 253 -4.24 21.94 21.68
C ILE A 253 -5.61 22.37 21.21
N ALA A 254 -5.64 23.29 20.25
CA ALA A 254 -6.88 23.73 19.64
C ALA A 254 -7.52 22.60 18.83
N TRP A 255 -8.84 22.54 18.79
CA TRP A 255 -9.55 21.51 18.05
C TRP A 255 -10.81 22.03 17.35
N GLU A 256 -11.32 21.25 16.39
CA GLU A 256 -12.60 21.47 15.72
C GLU A 256 -13.29 20.13 15.49
N VAL A 257 -14.56 20.02 15.88
CA VAL A 257 -15.39 18.83 15.65
C VAL A 257 -16.25 19.06 14.41
N ALA A 258 -16.19 18.13 13.46
CA ALA A 258 -17.14 18.09 12.35
C ALA A 258 -18.45 17.44 12.78
N VAL A 259 -19.52 18.22 12.81
CA VAL A 259 -20.87 17.67 12.97
C VAL A 259 -21.33 17.13 11.62
N GLU A 260 -21.47 15.80 11.54
CA GLU A 260 -21.93 15.10 10.34
C GLU A 260 -23.44 15.34 10.13
N GLU A 261 -23.80 16.21 9.17
CA GLU A 261 -25.17 16.27 8.64
C GLU A 261 -25.30 15.16 7.59
N GLU A 262 -25.78 13.97 7.99
CA GLU A 262 -25.99 12.81 7.10
C GLU A 262 -26.86 13.24 5.89
N THR A 263 -26.25 13.38 4.71
CA THR A 263 -26.98 13.53 3.44
C THR A 263 -26.61 12.39 2.51
N ALA A 264 -27.61 11.60 2.09
CA ALA A 264 -27.42 10.37 1.32
C ALA A 264 -26.76 10.54 -0.07
N ALA A 265 -26.53 11.78 -0.50
CA ALA A 265 -26.06 12.11 -1.84
C ALA A 265 -24.63 12.67 -1.90
N ILE A 266 -24.04 13.07 -0.76
CA ILE A 266 -22.71 13.69 -0.73
C ILE A 266 -21.82 12.89 0.24
N PRO A 267 -20.78 12.19 -0.25
CA PRO A 267 -19.97 11.29 0.57
C PRO A 267 -19.21 11.98 1.73
N VAL A 268 -18.89 13.27 1.59
CA VAL A 268 -18.33 14.11 2.66
C VAL A 268 -18.85 15.55 2.47
N PRO A 269 -19.62 16.14 3.41
CA PRO A 269 -20.17 17.49 3.27
C PRO A 269 -19.09 18.58 3.19
N ASP A 270 -19.37 19.68 2.48
CA ASP A 270 -18.45 20.82 2.35
C ASP A 270 -18.05 21.42 3.71
N LYS A 271 -18.93 21.35 4.71
CA LYS A 271 -18.64 21.76 6.09
C LYS A 271 -17.52 20.92 6.71
N VAL A 272 -17.53 19.60 6.48
CA VAL A 272 -16.49 18.68 6.98
C VAL A 272 -15.16 18.99 6.31
N PHE A 273 -15.13 19.17 4.99
CA PHE A 273 -13.91 19.60 4.30
C PHE A 273 -13.42 20.99 4.74
N GLY A 274 -14.33 21.92 5.04
CA GLY A 274 -13.99 23.22 5.60
C GLY A 274 -13.30 23.09 6.95
N ALA A 275 -13.88 22.34 7.87
CA ALA A 275 -13.31 22.03 9.17
C ALA A 275 -11.94 21.32 9.04
N MET A 276 -11.82 20.39 8.09
CA MET A 276 -10.55 19.70 7.84
C MET A 276 -9.45 20.65 7.37
N ARG A 277 -9.76 21.56 6.43
CA ARG A 277 -8.79 22.54 5.91
C ARG A 277 -8.34 23.57 6.95
N ASN A 278 -9.15 23.79 7.99
CA ASN A 278 -8.82 24.67 9.12
C ASN A 278 -7.98 23.99 10.21
N CYS A 279 -7.62 22.72 10.00
CA CYS A 279 -6.81 21.92 10.92
C CYS A 279 -5.54 21.44 10.24
N ASN A 280 -4.59 20.92 11.03
CA ASN A 280 -3.31 20.42 10.54
C ASN A 280 -2.95 19.01 11.07
N ALA A 281 -3.84 18.42 11.88
CA ALA A 281 -3.83 17.04 12.33
C ALA A 281 -5.27 16.53 12.48
N GLY A 282 -5.46 15.20 12.54
CA GLY A 282 -6.78 14.58 12.62
C GLY A 282 -6.88 13.49 13.69
N ILE A 283 -8.03 13.43 14.36
CA ILE A 283 -8.49 12.30 15.14
C ILE A 283 -9.80 11.83 14.53
N ILE A 284 -9.88 10.56 14.15
CA ILE A 284 -11.08 10.00 13.51
C ILE A 284 -11.66 8.93 14.40
N CYS A 285 -12.85 9.19 14.93
CA CYS A 285 -13.57 8.28 15.81
C CYS A 285 -14.45 7.34 14.99
N VAL A 286 -13.98 6.10 14.85
CA VAL A 286 -14.65 5.04 14.12
C VAL A 286 -15.51 4.24 15.09
N SER A 287 -16.80 4.59 15.13
CA SER A 287 -17.83 3.83 15.84
C SER A 287 -18.58 2.90 14.87
N GLY A 288 -18.93 1.71 15.35
CA GLY A 288 -19.72 0.75 14.56
C GLY A 288 -21.20 1.02 14.61
N GLU A 289 -21.88 0.81 13.49
CA GLU A 289 -23.34 0.67 13.48
C GLU A 289 -23.68 -0.82 13.55
N ALA A 290 -24.62 -1.18 14.43
CA ALA A 290 -25.14 -2.55 14.49
C ALA A 290 -25.91 -2.86 13.20
N VAL A 291 -25.61 -4.01 12.59
CA VAL A 291 -26.31 -4.46 11.39
C VAL A 291 -27.73 -4.88 11.77
N ALA A 292 -28.73 -4.22 11.18
CA ALA A 292 -30.13 -4.52 11.44
C ALA A 292 -30.43 -6.00 11.11
N GLY A 293 -30.86 -6.75 12.13
CA GLY A 293 -31.26 -8.15 11.98
C GLY A 293 -30.17 -9.19 12.24
N VAL A 294 -28.95 -8.79 12.61
CA VAL A 294 -27.86 -9.73 12.98
C VAL A 294 -27.20 -9.27 14.28
N ASP A 295 -27.47 -9.97 15.38
CA ASP A 295 -26.87 -9.68 16.68
C ASP A 295 -25.35 -9.82 16.64
N GLY A 296 -24.65 -8.79 17.13
CA GLY A 296 -23.20 -8.80 17.28
C GLY A 296 -22.38 -8.48 16.02
N GLN A 297 -23.01 -8.15 14.89
CA GLN A 297 -22.29 -7.63 13.73
C GLN A 297 -22.34 -6.11 13.69
N TYR A 298 -21.16 -5.49 13.62
CA TYR A 298 -20.99 -4.06 13.41
C TYR A 298 -20.30 -3.83 12.07
N THR A 299 -20.76 -2.83 11.32
CA THR A 299 -20.19 -2.46 10.03
C THR A 299 -19.63 -1.05 10.05
N LEU A 300 -18.58 -0.85 9.25
CA LEU A 300 -18.00 0.46 9.01
C LEU A 300 -18.81 1.20 7.94
N ASN A 301 -19.18 2.45 8.22
CA ASN A 301 -19.79 3.33 7.24
C ASN A 301 -18.77 3.71 6.15
N GLN A 302 -19.17 3.64 4.87
CA GLN A 302 -18.32 4.01 3.73
C GLN A 302 -17.90 5.48 3.75
N ASN A 303 -18.72 6.40 4.29
CA ASN A 303 -18.35 7.81 4.42
C ASN A 303 -17.12 7.99 5.31
N VAL A 304 -17.06 7.25 6.43
CA VAL A 304 -15.92 7.25 7.36
C VAL A 304 -14.64 6.77 6.66
N LEU A 305 -14.72 5.81 5.73
CA LEU A 305 -13.55 5.40 4.94
C LEU A 305 -13.00 6.53 4.05
N ILE A 306 -13.90 7.32 3.45
CA ILE A 306 -13.52 8.45 2.59
C ILE A 306 -12.89 9.56 3.43
N GLU A 307 -13.42 9.83 4.63
CA GLU A 307 -12.85 10.79 5.57
C GLU A 307 -11.47 10.37 6.07
N ILE A 308 -11.27 9.08 6.36
CA ILE A 308 -9.96 8.54 6.71
C ILE A 308 -8.98 8.79 5.56
N GLY A 309 -9.34 8.42 4.33
CA GLY A 309 -8.50 8.66 3.16
C GLY A 309 -8.14 10.14 2.98
N ALA A 310 -9.14 11.03 3.06
CA ALA A 310 -8.94 12.47 2.93
C ALA A 310 -8.03 13.04 4.03
N ALA A 311 -8.20 12.63 5.28
CA ALA A 311 -7.39 13.11 6.40
C ALA A 311 -5.92 12.70 6.27
N PHE A 312 -5.65 11.47 5.84
CA PHE A 312 -4.29 10.98 5.64
C PHE A 312 -3.56 11.75 4.54
N VAL A 313 -4.27 12.15 3.49
CA VAL A 313 -3.73 13.00 2.42
C VAL A 313 -3.54 14.44 2.89
N LEU A 314 -4.50 15.02 3.63
CA LEU A 314 -4.47 16.42 4.04
C LEU A 314 -3.46 16.73 5.15
N TYR A 315 -3.23 15.80 6.08
CA TYR A 315 -2.44 16.06 7.28
C TYR A 315 -1.05 15.42 7.28
N ASP A 316 -0.58 14.96 6.12
CA ASP A 316 0.73 14.30 5.98
C ASP A 316 0.93 13.20 7.06
N ARG A 317 -0.08 12.33 7.18
CA ARG A 317 -0.14 11.23 8.15
C ARG A 317 -0.16 11.64 9.64
N ARG A 318 -0.36 12.92 10.00
CA ARG A 318 -0.69 13.35 11.38
C ARG A 318 -2.15 13.02 11.73
N VAL A 319 -2.47 11.73 11.70
CA VAL A 319 -3.82 11.19 11.94
C VAL A 319 -3.76 10.08 12.98
N VAL A 320 -4.66 10.12 13.95
CA VAL A 320 -4.89 9.03 14.91
C VAL A 320 -6.29 8.48 14.71
N LEU A 321 -6.40 7.17 14.52
CA LEU A 321 -7.70 6.50 14.50
C LEU A 321 -8.09 6.08 15.91
N LEU A 322 -9.32 6.39 16.32
CA LEU A 322 -9.95 5.79 17.50
C LEU A 322 -10.93 4.74 17.00
N TRP A 323 -10.71 3.48 17.36
CA TRP A 323 -11.40 2.37 16.74
C TRP A 323 -12.21 1.56 17.75
N ASP A 324 -13.51 1.43 17.50
CA ASP A 324 -14.37 0.53 18.26
C ASP A 324 -14.02 -0.93 17.94
N LYS A 325 -13.57 -1.69 18.94
CA LYS A 325 -13.17 -3.11 18.79
C LYS A 325 -14.25 -4.00 18.19
N ARG A 326 -15.52 -3.59 18.31
CA ARG A 326 -16.65 -4.32 17.75
C ARG A 326 -16.72 -4.22 16.22
N VAL A 327 -16.07 -3.21 15.63
CA VAL A 327 -16.00 -3.01 14.18
C VAL A 327 -14.81 -3.77 13.60
N PRO A 328 -15.01 -4.64 12.62
CA PRO A 328 -13.91 -5.31 11.93
C PRO A 328 -13.08 -4.27 11.17
N VAL A 329 -11.76 -4.30 11.37
CA VAL A 329 -10.83 -3.38 10.70
C VAL A 329 -10.63 -3.82 9.25
N PRO A 330 -11.02 -3.00 8.25
CA PRO A 330 -10.74 -3.28 6.85
C PRO A 330 -9.25 -3.45 6.58
N SER A 331 -8.88 -4.34 5.65
CA SER A 331 -7.46 -4.66 5.36
C SER A 331 -6.62 -3.44 5.00
N ASN A 332 -7.21 -2.44 4.32
CA ASN A 332 -6.56 -1.18 3.97
C ASN A 332 -6.26 -0.26 5.18
N LEU A 333 -6.82 -0.54 6.36
CA LEU A 333 -6.63 0.27 7.58
C LEU A 333 -5.87 -0.45 8.69
N GLN A 334 -5.54 -1.74 8.53
CA GLN A 334 -4.92 -2.55 9.59
C GLN A 334 -3.53 -2.08 10.00
N GLY A 335 -2.77 -1.47 9.06
CA GLY A 335 -1.43 -0.92 9.28
C GLY A 335 -1.40 0.51 9.81
N LEU A 336 -2.56 1.16 9.98
CA LEU A 336 -2.64 2.54 10.47
C LEU A 336 -2.61 2.56 12.00
N TYR A 337 -1.98 3.60 12.56
CA TYR A 337 -1.95 3.79 14.00
C TYR A 337 -3.37 4.02 14.53
N ARG A 338 -3.81 3.13 15.42
CA ARG A 338 -5.12 3.19 16.06
C ARG A 338 -5.04 3.00 17.57
N CYS A 339 -5.86 3.73 18.31
CA CYS A 339 -6.18 3.41 19.69
C CYS A 339 -7.55 2.75 19.71
N GLU A 340 -7.67 1.64 20.43
CA GLU A 340 -8.90 0.86 20.45
C GLU A 340 -9.73 1.19 21.69
N PHE A 341 -11.04 1.28 21.50
CA PHE A 341 -12.04 1.46 22.56
C PHE A 341 -13.18 0.46 22.39
N GLU A 342 -14.02 0.33 23.40
CA GLU A 342 -15.20 -0.54 23.35
C GLU A 342 -16.34 0.13 24.09
N GLY A 343 -17.52 0.17 23.49
CA GLY A 343 -18.66 0.89 24.06
C GLY A 343 -18.49 2.40 23.95
N ASN A 344 -18.66 3.10 25.07
CA ASN A 344 -18.71 4.56 25.13
C ASN A 344 -17.52 5.16 25.90
N GLU A 345 -16.53 4.35 26.27
CA GLU A 345 -15.42 4.80 27.12
C GLU A 345 -14.05 4.46 26.51
N LEU A 346 -13.15 5.43 26.57
CA LEU A 346 -11.73 5.21 26.32
C LEU A 346 -11.12 4.58 27.57
N SER A 347 -10.58 3.36 27.43
CA SER A 347 -9.78 2.80 28.51
C SER A 347 -8.59 3.71 28.86
N TRP A 348 -8.15 3.71 30.12
CA TRP A 348 -6.95 4.45 30.56
C TRP A 348 -5.74 4.22 29.64
N SER A 349 -5.54 2.97 29.20
CA SER A 349 -4.47 2.60 28.28
C SER A 349 -4.61 3.23 26.89
N ALA A 350 -5.84 3.36 26.38
CA ALA A 350 -6.15 3.99 25.10
C ALA A 350 -5.99 5.51 25.19
N GLY A 351 -6.46 6.12 26.28
CA GLY A 351 -6.26 7.55 26.54
C GLY A 351 -4.78 7.94 26.64
N MET A 352 -3.95 7.12 27.31
CA MET A 352 -2.51 7.37 27.39
C MET A 352 -1.80 7.22 26.03
N LYS A 353 -2.22 6.27 25.20
CA LYS A 353 -1.71 6.12 23.82
C LYS A 353 -2.09 7.33 22.97
N LEU A 354 -3.35 7.76 23.05
CA LEU A 354 -3.85 8.93 22.37
C LEU A 354 -3.07 10.19 22.76
N MET A 355 -2.86 10.43 24.06
CA MET A 355 -2.09 11.57 24.55
C MET A 355 -0.64 11.56 24.04
N LYS A 356 0.01 10.40 23.99
CA LYS A 356 1.37 10.28 23.40
C LYS A 356 1.39 10.58 21.90
N ALA A 357 0.39 10.11 21.16
CA ALA A 357 0.27 10.37 19.74
C ALA A 357 0.02 11.86 19.45
N ILE A 358 -0.86 12.48 20.22
CA ILE A 358 -1.16 13.92 20.18
C ILE A 358 0.08 14.77 20.48
N GLN A 359 0.90 14.38 21.47
CA GLN A 359 2.18 15.06 21.73
C GLN A 359 3.15 14.97 20.54
N GLY A 360 3.03 13.90 19.73
CA GLY A 360 3.76 13.75 18.49
C GLY A 360 3.39 14.79 17.42
N PHE A 361 2.18 15.36 17.47
CA PHE A 361 1.74 16.39 16.52
C PHE A 361 2.41 17.75 16.72
N LYS A 362 2.90 18.04 17.94
CA LYS A 362 3.63 19.29 18.26
C LYS A 362 5.09 19.30 17.80
N ARG A 363 5.60 18.16 17.31
CA ARG A 363 6.97 18.02 16.78
C ARG A 363 6.94 18.11 15.26
#